data_AF-A0A8C5M0H0-F1
#
_entry.id   AF-A0A8C5M0H0-F1
#
_cell.length_a   1.000
_cell.length_b   1.000
_cell.length_c   1.000
_cell.angle_alpha   90.00
_cell.angle_beta   90.00
_cell.angle_gamma   90.00
#
_symmetry.space_group_name_H-M   'P 1'
#
loop_
_entity.id
_entity.type
_entity.pdbx_description
1 polymer ?
#
loop_
_entity_poly.entity_id
_entity_poly.type
_entity_poly.pdbx_seq_one_letter_code
_entity_poly.pdbx_strand_id
1 'polypeptide(L)'
;MKPGKVVLVLARRYAGRKAIIVKYIDDGTPDSQYSHILVTGIDRYSRKVTATMAKKRIAKRSKIAVVNKDIFRDPALKRKVRRESAKTHCSIDSVARKPINKSISEKWILS
;
A
#
# COMPACT_ATOMS: atom_id res chain seq x y z
N MET A 1 -7.74 -14.41 -12.04
CA MET A 1 -7.84 -13.19 -12.88
C MET A 1 -6.80 -13.28 -13.99
N LYS A 2 -7.11 -12.80 -15.21
CA LYS A 2 -6.17 -12.82 -16.33
C LYS A 2 -5.57 -11.42 -16.56
N PRO A 3 -4.28 -11.30 -16.91
CA PRO A 3 -3.67 -10.03 -17.28
C PRO A 3 -4.31 -9.46 -18.56
N GLY A 4 -4.15 -8.15 -18.78
CA GLY A 4 -4.69 -7.46 -19.96
C GLY A 4 -6.15 -7.03 -19.86
N LYS A 5 -6.86 -7.38 -18.77
CA LYS A 5 -8.21 -6.86 -18.51
C LYS A 5 -8.15 -5.42 -17.99
N VAL A 6 -9.11 -4.60 -18.43
CA VAL A 6 -9.31 -3.22 -17.97
C VAL A 6 -10.15 -3.22 -16.70
N VAL A 7 -9.71 -2.48 -15.70
CA VAL A 7 -10.32 -2.40 -14.37
C VAL A 7 -10.41 -0.93 -13.92
N LEU A 8 -11.41 -0.62 -13.11
CA LEU A 8 -11.51 0.67 -12.42
C LEU A 8 -10.92 0.55 -11.01
N VAL A 9 -10.07 1.51 -10.62
CA VAL A 9 -9.54 1.56 -9.26
C VAL A 9 -10.61 2.11 -8.31
N LEU A 10 -10.94 1.38 -7.24
CA LEU A 10 -12.01 1.76 -6.32
C LEU A 10 -11.56 2.60 -5.13
N ALA A 11 -10.29 2.51 -4.70
CA ALA A 11 -9.81 3.15 -3.47
C ALA A 11 -8.38 3.68 -3.59
N ARG A 12 -7.95 4.52 -2.61
CA ARG A 12 -6.70 5.32 -2.58
C ARG A 12 -6.71 6.55 -3.52
N ARG A 13 -5.56 7.22 -3.65
CA ARG A 13 -5.33 8.44 -4.46
C ARG A 13 -5.77 8.33 -5.92
N TYR A 14 -5.75 7.13 -6.49
CA TYR A 14 -6.07 6.88 -7.90
C TYR A 14 -7.48 6.31 -8.11
N ALA A 15 -8.37 6.42 -7.12
CA ALA A 15 -9.76 5.98 -7.27
C ALA A 15 -10.44 6.68 -8.47
N GLY A 16 -11.29 5.96 -9.19
CA GLY A 16 -11.96 6.45 -10.40
C GLY A 16 -11.06 6.49 -11.65
N ARG A 17 -9.79 6.07 -11.56
CA ARG A 17 -8.91 5.94 -12.72
C ARG A 17 -9.07 4.55 -13.36
N LYS A 18 -9.05 4.51 -14.69
CA LYS A 18 -8.98 3.28 -15.49
C LYS A 18 -7.57 2.74 -15.47
N ALA A 19 -7.45 1.43 -15.43
CA ALA A 19 -6.17 0.76 -15.34
C ALA A 19 -6.21 -0.65 -15.94
N ILE A 20 -5.04 -1.22 -16.19
CA ILE A 20 -4.86 -2.55 -16.78
C ILE A 20 -4.11 -3.44 -15.79
N ILE A 21 -4.55 -4.69 -15.65
CA ILE A 21 -3.84 -5.68 -14.84
C ILE A 21 -2.60 -6.17 -15.60
N VAL A 22 -1.43 -6.00 -15.00
CA VAL A 22 -0.16 -6.45 -15.56
C VAL A 22 0.22 -7.82 -15.03
N LYS A 23 0.26 -7.96 -13.70
CA LYS A 23 0.66 -9.20 -13.05
C LYS A 23 -0.22 -9.46 -11.84
N TYR A 24 -0.46 -10.74 -11.60
CA TYR A 24 -1.11 -11.19 -10.38
C TYR A 24 -0.05 -11.76 -9.42
N ILE A 25 -0.15 -11.36 -8.15
CA ILE A 25 0.68 -11.85 -7.05
C ILE A 25 -0.26 -12.50 -6.02
N ASP A 26 -0.18 -13.81 -5.94
CA ASP A 26 -1.02 -14.66 -5.09
C ASP A 26 -0.33 -14.94 -3.77
N ASP A 27 0.99 -15.15 -3.86
CA ASP A 27 1.88 -15.48 -2.77
C ASP A 27 2.15 -14.19 -1.99
N GLY A 28 1.60 -14.12 -0.78
CA GLY A 28 1.78 -12.96 0.10
C GLY A 28 3.25 -12.71 0.35
N THR A 29 3.81 -11.69 -0.31
CA THR A 29 5.15 -11.17 -0.05
C THR A 29 5.21 -10.68 1.41
N PRO A 30 6.36 -10.72 2.10
CA PRO A 30 6.47 -10.15 3.46
C PRO A 30 5.92 -8.73 3.57
N ASP A 31 6.02 -7.93 2.49
CA ASP A 31 5.51 -6.55 2.43
C ASP A 31 3.98 -6.46 2.28
N SER A 32 3.32 -7.54 1.84
CA SER A 32 1.86 -7.62 1.73
C SER A 32 1.37 -9.05 1.95
N GLN A 33 0.83 -9.27 3.15
CA GLN A 33 0.23 -10.54 3.60
C GLN A 33 -1.07 -10.93 2.86
N TYR A 34 -1.35 -10.36 1.70
CA TYR A 34 -2.56 -10.62 0.93
C TYR A 34 -2.30 -10.72 -0.56
N SER A 35 -3.18 -11.46 -1.24
CA SER A 35 -3.23 -11.51 -2.70
C SER A 35 -3.60 -10.13 -3.26
N HIS A 36 -2.68 -9.59 -4.06
CA HIS A 36 -2.80 -8.28 -4.68
C HIS A 36 -2.47 -8.35 -6.17
N ILE A 37 -2.80 -7.29 -6.89
CA ILE A 37 -2.53 -7.19 -8.32
C ILE A 37 -1.66 -5.98 -8.61
N LEU A 38 -0.69 -6.18 -9.49
CA LEU A 38 0.06 -5.11 -10.10
C LEU A 38 -0.77 -4.55 -11.25
N VAL A 39 -1.11 -3.27 -11.12
CA VAL A 39 -1.96 -2.56 -12.05
C VAL A 39 -1.23 -1.33 -12.58
N THR A 40 -1.31 -1.15 -13.89
CA THR A 40 -0.82 0.04 -14.57
C THR A 40 -2.01 0.92 -14.94
N GLY A 41 -2.12 2.07 -14.28
CA GLY A 41 -3.23 3.00 -14.43
C GLY A 41 -2.84 4.30 -15.10
N ILE A 42 -3.85 5.02 -15.59
CA ILE A 42 -3.68 6.37 -16.13
C ILE A 42 -3.96 7.38 -15.01
N ASP A 43 -2.96 8.15 -14.62
CA ASP A 43 -3.14 9.24 -13.65
C ASP A 43 -3.64 10.51 -14.33
N ARG A 44 -2.97 10.92 -15.40
CA ARG A 44 -3.38 12.06 -16.21
C ARG A 44 -3.94 11.59 -17.54
N TYR A 45 -5.25 11.74 -17.71
CA TYR A 45 -5.89 11.57 -19.00
C TYR A 45 -5.48 12.70 -19.96
N SER A 46 -5.39 12.35 -21.24
CA SER A 46 -5.28 13.34 -22.31
C SER A 46 -6.45 14.31 -22.23
N ARG A 47 -6.16 15.61 -22.24
CA ARG A 47 -7.20 16.64 -22.26
C ARG A 47 -7.60 16.90 -23.71
N LYS A 48 -8.86 17.27 -23.95
CA LYS A 48 -9.35 17.64 -25.28
C LYS A 48 -8.42 18.67 -25.94
N VAL A 49 -8.03 18.36 -27.18
CA VAL A 49 -7.23 19.21 -28.06
C VAL A 49 -8.17 19.79 -29.12
N THR A 50 -8.05 21.09 -29.38
CA THR A 50 -8.76 21.80 -30.46
C THR A 50 -7.74 22.32 -31.47
N ALA A 51 -8.14 22.47 -32.73
CA ALA A 51 -7.26 22.89 -33.82
C ALA A 51 -6.62 24.27 -33.60
N THR A 52 -7.29 25.15 -32.85
CA THR A 52 -6.83 26.51 -32.52
C THR A 52 -5.68 26.56 -31.50
N MET A 53 -5.27 25.43 -30.93
CA MET A 53 -4.25 25.41 -29.88
C MET A 53 -2.83 25.53 -30.45
N ALA A 54 -2.00 26.35 -29.79
CA ALA A 54 -0.57 26.36 -30.05
C ALA A 54 0.08 25.01 -29.72
N LYS A 55 1.09 24.61 -30.52
CA LYS A 55 1.81 23.32 -30.39
C LYS A 55 2.32 23.05 -28.97
N LYS A 56 2.80 24.08 -28.27
CA LYS A 56 3.24 24.00 -26.86
C LYS A 56 2.12 23.57 -25.90
N ARG A 57 0.89 24.03 -26.13
CA ARG A 57 -0.29 23.66 -25.33
C ARG A 57 -0.76 22.25 -25.67
N ILE A 58 -0.70 21.86 -26.94
CA ILE A 58 -1.05 20.52 -27.42
C ILE A 58 -0.15 19.46 -26.75
N ALA A 59 1.17 19.70 -26.72
CA ALA A 59 2.11 18.79 -26.08
C ALA A 59 1.81 18.60 -24.58
N LYS A 60 1.50 19.68 -23.86
CA LYS A 60 1.16 19.62 -22.43
C LYS A 60 -0.17 18.90 -22.15
N ARG A 61 -1.15 18.98 -23.05
CA ARG A 61 -2.47 18.33 -22.92
C ARG A 61 -2.47 16.86 -23.30
N SER A 62 -1.62 16.48 -24.24
CA SER A 62 -1.52 15.10 -24.75
C SER A 62 -0.60 14.23 -23.90
N LYS A 63 0.21 14.81 -23.00
CA LYS A 63 1.06 14.05 -22.09
C LYS A 63 0.21 13.21 -21.13
N ILE A 64 0.26 11.90 -21.33
CA ILE A 64 -0.32 10.90 -20.43
C ILE A 64 0.71 10.60 -19.34
N ALA A 65 0.26 10.58 -18.08
CA ALA A 65 1.05 10.11 -16.96
C ALA A 65 0.53 8.73 -16.55
N VAL A 66 1.42 7.75 -16.51
CA VAL A 66 1.11 6.36 -16.19
C VAL A 66 1.66 6.04 -14.80
N VAL A 67 0.91 5.27 -14.02
CA VAL A 67 1.28 4.87 -12.66
C VAL A 67 1.24 3.35 -12.51
N ASN A 68 2.29 2.78 -11.93
CA ASN A 68 2.32 1.38 -11.51
C ASN A 68 1.98 1.32 -10.02
N LYS A 69 0.96 0.52 -9.67
CA LYS A 69 0.49 0.41 -8.29
C LYS A 69 0.06 -1.01 -7.95
N ASP A 70 0.35 -1.39 -6.71
CA ASP A 70 -0.26 -2.53 -6.06
C ASP A 70 -1.66 -2.18 -5.60
N ILE A 71 -2.62 -2.85 -6.22
CA ILE A 71 -4.02 -2.70 -5.92
C ILE A 71 -4.50 -3.95 -5.20
N PHE A 72 -5.24 -3.69 -4.15
CA PHE A 72 -5.75 -4.72 -3.29
C PHE A 72 -7.07 -5.29 -3.85
N ARG A 73 -7.24 -6.61 -3.74
CA ARG A 73 -8.38 -7.31 -4.32
C ARG A 73 -9.68 -7.10 -3.56
N ASP A 74 -9.65 -7.19 -2.23
CA ASP A 74 -10.85 -7.08 -1.41
C ASP A 74 -10.62 -6.23 -0.16
N PRO A 75 -11.01 -4.94 -0.14
CA PRO A 75 -10.78 -4.01 0.98
C PRO A 75 -11.20 -4.52 2.37
N ALA A 76 -12.10 -5.49 2.48
CA ALA A 76 -12.47 -6.11 3.76
C ALA A 76 -11.30 -6.90 4.38
N LEU A 77 -10.61 -7.70 3.55
CA LEU A 77 -9.44 -8.47 3.98
C LEU A 77 -8.37 -7.54 4.56
N LYS A 78 -8.06 -6.39 3.94
CA LYS A 78 -7.07 -5.38 4.39
C LYS A 78 -7.34 -4.85 5.79
N ARG A 79 -8.62 -4.63 6.11
CA ARG A 79 -9.01 -4.16 7.45
C ARG A 79 -8.78 -5.24 8.50
N LYS A 80 -8.89 -6.52 8.14
CA LYS A 80 -8.71 -7.65 9.06
C LYS A 80 -7.25 -7.80 9.51
N VAL A 81 -6.27 -7.91 8.61
CA VAL A 81 -4.85 -7.95 9.02
C VAL A 81 -4.41 -6.65 9.65
N ARG A 82 -4.86 -5.46 9.19
CA ARG A 82 -4.52 -4.23 9.93
C ARG A 82 -5.00 -4.28 11.39
N ARG A 83 -6.17 -4.87 11.66
CA ARG A 83 -6.65 -5.11 13.03
C ARG A 83 -5.81 -6.16 13.76
N GLU A 84 -5.39 -7.22 13.08
CA GLU A 84 -4.56 -8.28 13.67
C GLU A 84 -3.13 -7.81 13.95
N SER A 85 -2.49 -7.08 13.03
CA SER A 85 -1.19 -6.44 13.23
C SER A 85 -1.22 -5.37 14.32
N ALA A 86 -2.31 -4.59 14.42
CA ALA A 86 -2.46 -3.62 15.51
C ALA A 86 -2.61 -4.31 16.88
N LYS A 87 -3.23 -5.50 16.92
CA LYS A 87 -3.31 -6.33 18.13
C LYS A 87 -1.96 -6.94 18.51
N THR A 88 -1.19 -7.45 17.54
CA THR A 88 0.14 -8.01 17.81
C THR A 88 1.14 -6.95 18.25
N HIS A 89 1.08 -5.74 17.69
CA HIS A 89 1.92 -4.62 18.16
C HIS A 89 1.63 -4.25 19.61
N CYS A 90 0.34 -4.17 19.98
CA CYS A 90 -0.06 -3.86 21.35
C CYS A 90 0.29 -4.98 22.35
N SER A 91 0.33 -6.24 21.91
CA SER A 91 0.74 -7.37 22.77
C SER A 91 2.24 -7.43 23.02
N ILE A 92 3.07 -7.07 22.03
CA ILE A 92 4.54 -7.03 22.18
C ILE A 92 4.94 -5.89 23.12
N ASP A 93 4.28 -4.73 23.00
CA ASP A 93 4.50 -3.57 23.88
C ASP A 93 4.08 -3.85 25.35
N SER A 94 3.13 -4.77 25.58
CA SER A 94 2.76 -5.23 26.93
C SER A 94 3.73 -6.26 27.55
N VAL A 95 4.53 -6.97 26.75
CA VAL A 95 5.56 -7.92 27.25
C VAL A 95 6.89 -7.23 27.52
N ALA A 96 7.17 -6.09 26.86
CA ALA A 96 8.40 -5.32 27.01
C ALA A 96 8.48 -4.43 28.28
N ARG A 97 7.49 -4.50 29.19
CA ARG A 97 7.56 -3.90 30.54
C ARG A 97 7.59 -4.98 31.63
N LYS A 98 8.63 -5.81 31.66
CA LYS A 98 8.99 -6.49 32.93
C LYS A 98 9.89 -5.54 33.72
N PRO A 99 9.51 -5.08 34.93
CA PRO A 99 10.39 -4.28 35.74
C PRO A 99 11.58 -5.15 36.19
N ILE A 100 12.79 -4.71 35.85
CA ILE A 100 14.03 -5.26 36.42
C ILE A 100 14.14 -4.66 37.83
N ASN A 101 13.71 -5.39 38.84
CA ASN A 101 14.10 -5.13 40.23
C ASN A 101 13.83 -6.32 41.16
N LYS A 102 14.92 -6.98 41.56
CA LYS A 102 15.21 -7.71 42.81
C LYS A 102 16.62 -8.30 42.59
N SER A 103 17.63 -8.19 43.44
CA SER A 103 17.78 -7.81 44.84
C SER A 103 19.25 -8.11 45.17
N ILE A 104 20.11 -7.11 45.38
CA ILE A 104 21.42 -7.31 46.07
C ILE A 104 21.67 -6.07 46.94
N SER A 105 20.91 -5.99 48.03
CA SER A 105 21.37 -5.37 49.27
C SER A 105 21.69 -6.52 50.24
N GLU A 106 22.75 -6.34 51.03
CA GLU A 106 23.20 -7.16 52.17
C GLU A 106 24.10 -8.38 51.88
N LYS A 107 25.42 -8.12 51.85
CA LYS A 107 26.56 -9.00 52.22
C LYS A 107 27.83 -8.31 51.68
N TRP A 108 28.75 -7.71 52.45
CA TRP A 108 29.39 -8.13 53.69
C TRP A 108 29.94 -6.90 54.44
N ILE A 109 29.46 -6.68 55.67
CA ILE A 109 30.32 -6.25 56.77
C ILE A 109 30.72 -7.57 57.45
N LEU A 110 32.03 -7.82 57.58
CA LEU A 110 32.75 -8.72 58.48
C LEU A 110 34.02 -9.22 57.76
N SER A 111 35.10 -8.45 57.85
CA SER A 111 36.39 -8.91 58.38
C SER A 111 37.30 -7.73 58.70
#